data_AF-Q8YK81-F1
#
_entry.id   AF-Q8YK81-F1
#
_cell.length_a   1.000
_cell.length_b   1.000
_cell.length_c   1.000
_cell.angle_alpha   90.00
_cell.angle_beta   90.00
_cell.angle_gamma   90.00
#
_symmetry.space_group_name_H-M   'P 1'
#
loop_
_entity.id
_entity.type
_entity.pdbx_description
1 polymer ?
#
loop_
_entity_poly.entity_id
_entity_poly.type
_entity_poly.pdbx_seq_one_letter_code
_entity_poly.pdbx_strand_id
1 'polypeptide(L)'
;MNKFSDYELSLLAKLPLDIAALANEHRIDIMNAAECWDEPPFPDNYIPEMIEIYYGNTPSPHVFIVNGELEDYRLDDLDLNTKSIAVQIDDQWAYIQIEGQEILNRLGGVILPDVVIEPTALLNSVLQVENHG
;
A
#
# COMPACT_ATOMS: atom_id res chain seq x y z
N MET A 1 -22.01 6.09 -12.48
CA MET A 1 -21.02 5.02 -12.69
C MET A 1 -20.18 5.37 -13.90
N ASN A 2 -18.90 5.67 -13.70
CA ASN A 2 -17.97 5.81 -14.83
C ASN A 2 -17.71 4.42 -15.39
N LYS A 3 -17.91 4.25 -16.70
CA LYS A 3 -17.65 2.98 -17.39
C LYS A 3 -16.15 2.63 -17.28
N PHE A 4 -15.84 1.35 -17.08
CA PHE A 4 -14.46 0.86 -17.20
C PHE A 4 -14.01 0.94 -18.67
N SER A 5 -12.74 1.24 -18.87
CA SER A 5 -12.08 1.16 -20.18
C SER A 5 -11.83 -0.30 -20.57
N ASP A 6 -11.55 -0.55 -21.85
CA ASP A 6 -11.23 -1.90 -22.33
C ASP A 6 -9.97 -2.47 -21.66
N TYR A 7 -8.99 -1.61 -21.35
CA TYR A 7 -7.80 -1.99 -20.59
C TYR A 7 -8.16 -2.48 -19.19
N GLU A 8 -8.96 -1.71 -18.44
CA GLU A 8 -9.39 -2.09 -17.09
C GLU A 8 -10.26 -3.35 -17.11
N LEU A 9 -11.12 -3.53 -18.12
CA LEU A 9 -11.87 -4.77 -18.29
C LEU A 9 -10.95 -5.97 -18.52
N SER A 10 -9.85 -5.80 -19.25
CA SER A 10 -8.85 -6.86 -19.45
C SER A 10 -8.09 -7.21 -18.16
N LEU A 11 -7.82 -6.22 -17.31
CA LEU A 11 -7.22 -6.43 -15.99
C LEU A 11 -8.19 -7.14 -15.05
N LEU A 12 -9.43 -6.67 -14.95
CA LEU A 12 -10.48 -7.27 -14.13
C LEU A 12 -10.76 -8.73 -14.49
N ALA A 13 -10.60 -9.10 -15.76
CA ALA A 13 -10.79 -10.48 -16.21
C ALA A 13 -9.76 -11.47 -15.64
N LYS A 14 -8.63 -10.98 -15.10
CA LYS A 14 -7.63 -11.81 -14.41
C LYS A 14 -8.06 -12.19 -12.98
N LEU A 15 -8.92 -11.36 -12.38
CA LEU A 15 -9.27 -11.47 -10.97
C LEU A 15 -10.46 -12.42 -10.73
N PRO A 16 -10.53 -13.05 -9.55
CA PRO A 16 -11.76 -13.65 -9.05
C PRO A 16 -12.94 -12.67 -9.09
N LEU A 17 -14.14 -13.17 -9.37
CA LEU A 17 -15.33 -12.34 -9.61
C LEU A 17 -15.70 -11.45 -8.42
N ASP A 18 -15.57 -11.98 -7.21
CA ASP A 18 -15.81 -11.29 -5.95
C ASP A 18 -14.83 -10.13 -5.74
N ILE A 19 -13.55 -10.33 -6.04
CA ILE A 19 -12.55 -9.26 -6.00
C ILE A 19 -12.81 -8.23 -7.11
N ALA A 20 -13.06 -8.68 -8.34
CA ALA A 20 -13.33 -7.80 -9.48
C ALA A 20 -14.54 -6.88 -9.23
N ALA A 21 -15.56 -7.37 -8.51
CA ALA A 21 -16.76 -6.61 -8.17
C ALA A 21 -16.46 -5.37 -7.29
N LEU A 22 -15.42 -5.42 -6.47
CA LEU A 22 -15.00 -4.31 -5.60
C LEU A 22 -14.52 -3.10 -6.39
N ALA A 23 -14.15 -3.24 -7.67
CA ALA A 23 -13.65 -2.14 -8.49
C ALA A 23 -14.67 -1.00 -8.70
N ASN A 24 -15.96 -1.24 -8.44
CA ASN A 24 -16.97 -0.19 -8.49
C ASN A 24 -16.80 0.85 -7.37
N GLU A 25 -16.25 0.44 -6.23
CA GLU A 25 -16.09 1.26 -5.03
C GLU A 25 -14.60 1.54 -4.73
N HIS A 26 -13.73 0.59 -5.09
CA HIS A 26 -12.28 0.61 -4.83
C HIS A 26 -11.46 0.47 -6.12
N ARG A 27 -11.81 1.26 -7.15
CA ARG A 27 -11.26 1.12 -8.50
C ARG A 27 -9.73 1.08 -8.55
N ILE A 28 -9.05 2.02 -7.89
CA ILE A 28 -7.59 2.14 -7.98
C ILE A 28 -6.90 0.94 -7.35
N ASP A 29 -7.26 0.59 -6.11
CA ASP A 29 -6.68 -0.57 -5.40
C ASP A 29 -6.89 -1.88 -6.18
N ILE A 30 -8.07 -2.06 -6.79
CA ILE A 30 -8.37 -3.25 -7.60
C ILE A 30 -7.62 -3.25 -8.93
N MET A 31 -7.41 -2.10 -9.57
CA MET A 31 -6.56 -2.03 -10.77
C MET A 31 -5.10 -2.34 -10.43
N ASN A 32 -4.58 -1.76 -9.35
CA ASN A 32 -3.23 -2.01 -8.85
C ASN A 32 -3.02 -3.51 -8.54
N ALA A 33 -4.01 -4.15 -7.89
CA ALA A 33 -3.99 -5.59 -7.64
C ALA A 33 -3.98 -6.41 -8.94
N ALA A 34 -4.83 -6.04 -9.90
CA ALA A 34 -4.94 -6.74 -11.18
C ALA A 34 -3.69 -6.62 -12.07
N GLU A 35 -2.98 -5.49 -12.00
CA GLU A 35 -1.74 -5.29 -12.75
C GLU A 35 -0.64 -6.26 -12.29
N CYS A 36 -0.56 -6.54 -10.99
CA CYS A 36 0.43 -7.46 -10.40
C CYS A 36 -0.11 -8.87 -10.11
N TRP A 37 -1.31 -9.22 -10.57
CA TRP A 37 -1.99 -10.46 -10.16
C TRP A 37 -1.24 -11.74 -10.55
N ASP A 38 -0.64 -11.73 -11.74
CA ASP A 38 0.07 -12.88 -12.30
C ASP A 38 1.55 -12.94 -11.87
N GLU A 39 2.01 -11.92 -11.14
CA GLU A 39 3.40 -11.86 -10.67
C GLU A 39 3.61 -12.80 -9.48
N PRO A 40 4.76 -13.50 -9.41
CA PRO A 40 5.05 -14.38 -8.30
C PRO A 40 5.24 -13.59 -6.99
N PRO A 41 5.13 -14.26 -5.83
CA PRO A 41 5.65 -13.73 -4.59
C PRO A 41 7.15 -13.47 -4.66
N PHE A 42 7.64 -12.56 -3.82
CA PHE A 42 9.07 -12.30 -3.68
C PHE A 42 9.82 -13.54 -3.18
N PRO A 43 11.06 -13.78 -3.64
CA PRO A 43 11.85 -14.94 -3.26
C PRO A 43 12.25 -14.92 -1.78
N ASP A 44 12.66 -16.08 -1.26
CA ASP A 44 13.13 -16.21 0.12
C ASP A 44 14.32 -15.29 0.41
N ASN A 45 14.25 -14.60 1.56
CA ASN A 45 15.28 -13.67 2.05
C ASN A 45 15.47 -12.44 1.15
N TYR A 46 14.43 -12.01 0.43
CA TYR A 46 14.48 -10.81 -0.38
C TYR A 46 14.62 -9.57 0.51
N ILE A 47 15.66 -8.77 0.29
CA ILE A 47 15.87 -7.51 1.01
C ILE A 47 15.46 -6.38 0.06
N PRO A 48 14.37 -5.65 0.35
CA PRO A 48 13.90 -4.58 -0.51
C PRO A 48 14.83 -3.37 -0.45
N GLU A 49 15.02 -2.70 -1.59
CA GLU A 49 15.68 -1.39 -1.64
C GLU A 49 14.71 -0.31 -1.18
N MET A 50 13.42 -0.48 -1.45
CA MET A 50 12.38 0.49 -1.21
C MET A 50 11.07 -0.16 -0.74
N ILE A 51 10.47 0.41 0.31
CA ILE A 51 9.14 0.04 0.80
C ILE A 51 8.29 1.30 0.92
N GLU A 52 7.11 1.25 0.34
CA GLU A 52 6.11 2.31 0.43
C GLU A 52 4.81 1.76 0.98
N ILE A 53 4.25 2.41 2.00
CA ILE A 53 2.97 2.03 2.60
C ILE A 53 1.97 3.16 2.40
N TYR A 54 0.82 2.81 1.85
CA TYR A 54 -0.28 3.70 1.53
C TYR A 54 -1.50 3.30 2.37
N TYR A 55 -2.04 4.25 3.12
CA TYR A 55 -3.33 4.13 3.78
C TYR A 55 -4.37 4.86 2.93
N GLY A 56 -5.21 4.10 2.24
CA GLY A 56 -6.14 4.65 1.27
C GLY A 56 -5.48 5.01 -0.06
N ASN A 57 -6.27 5.64 -0.93
CA ASN A 57 -5.87 5.99 -2.28
C ASN A 57 -5.31 7.42 -2.34
N THR A 58 -4.01 7.54 -2.15
CA THR A 58 -3.26 8.80 -2.16
C THR A 58 -2.10 8.72 -3.16
N PRO A 59 -1.72 9.83 -3.80
CA PRO A 59 -0.57 9.86 -4.72
C PRO A 59 0.80 9.74 -4.04
N SER A 60 0.87 9.77 -2.70
CA SER A 60 2.15 9.72 -1.96
C SER A 60 2.07 8.73 -0.81
N PRO A 61 3.16 7.99 -0.52
CA PRO A 61 3.18 7.04 0.58
C PRO A 61 3.05 7.76 1.92
N HIS A 62 2.44 7.08 2.88
CA HIS A 62 2.39 7.52 4.27
C HIS A 62 3.61 7.07 5.06
N VAL A 63 4.26 5.99 4.62
CA VAL A 63 5.52 5.50 5.17
C VAL A 63 6.42 5.18 3.98
N PHE A 64 7.62 5.75 3.99
CA PHE A 64 8.62 5.53 2.96
C PHE A 64 9.93 5.08 3.60
N ILE A 65 10.40 3.90 3.20
CA ILE A 65 11.63 3.29 3.71
C ILE A 65 12.54 3.00 2.54
N VAL A 66 13.81 3.40 2.66
CA VAL A 66 14.84 3.17 1.64
C VAL A 66 16.05 2.52 2.29
N ASN A 67 16.54 1.42 1.73
CA ASN A 67 17.67 0.64 2.25
C ASN A 67 17.54 0.27 3.74
N GLY A 68 16.30 0.04 4.20
CA GLY A 68 15.98 -0.29 5.58
C GLY A 68 15.90 0.90 6.54
N GLU A 69 16.10 2.13 6.07
CA GLU A 69 15.99 3.36 6.87
C GLU A 69 14.67 4.07 6.59
N LEU A 70 14.01 4.56 7.65
CA LEU A 70 12.77 5.33 7.52
C LEU A 70 13.10 6.74 7.03
N GLU A 71 12.73 7.04 5.78
CA GLU A 71 12.99 8.33 5.13
C GLU A 71 11.88 9.34 5.39
N ASP A 72 10.63 8.90 5.29
CA ASP A 72 9.45 9.75 5.53
C ASP A 72 8.32 8.97 6.20
N TYR A 73 7.58 9.66 7.05
CA TYR A 73 6.32 9.16 7.59
C TYR A 73 5.36 10.32 7.87
N ARG A 74 4.11 10.16 7.43
CA ARG A 74 3.08 11.19 7.52
C ARG A 74 1.80 10.54 8.01
N LEU A 75 1.55 10.66 9.32
CA LEU A 75 0.36 10.11 9.97
C LEU A 75 -0.72 11.16 10.23
N ASP A 76 -0.39 12.44 10.06
CA ASP A 76 -1.25 13.57 10.41
C ASP A 76 -2.50 13.66 9.52
N ASP A 77 -2.41 13.11 8.30
CA ASP A 77 -3.48 13.11 7.30
C ASP A 77 -4.26 11.76 7.25
N LEU A 78 -4.03 10.85 8.21
CA LEU A 78 -4.64 9.53 8.20
C LEU A 78 -6.12 9.60 8.58
N ASP A 79 -7.02 9.39 7.62
CA ASP A 79 -8.44 9.22 7.92
C ASP A 79 -8.64 7.93 8.72
N LEU A 80 -9.18 8.03 9.94
CA LEU A 80 -9.49 6.86 10.78
C LEU A 80 -10.53 5.93 10.13
N ASN A 81 -11.27 6.42 9.14
CA ASN A 81 -12.18 5.62 8.32
C ASN A 81 -11.50 5.04 7.08
N THR A 82 -10.18 5.13 6.95
CA THR A 82 -9.44 4.53 5.84
C THR A 82 -9.72 3.05 5.78
N LYS A 83 -10.16 2.61 4.61
CA LYS A 83 -10.58 1.23 4.38
C LYS A 83 -9.55 0.39 3.66
N SER A 84 -8.52 0.97 3.05
CA SER A 84 -7.50 0.21 2.33
C SER A 84 -6.09 0.47 2.82
N ILE A 85 -5.27 -0.58 2.75
CA ILE A 85 -3.84 -0.53 2.99
C ILE A 85 -3.18 -1.16 1.78
N ALA A 86 -2.25 -0.45 1.15
CA ALA A 86 -1.47 -0.96 0.03
C ALA A 86 0.02 -0.80 0.32
N VAL A 87 0.82 -1.78 -0.08
CA VAL A 87 2.28 -1.78 0.08
C VAL A 87 2.91 -2.01 -1.27
N GLN A 88 3.85 -1.12 -1.65
CA GLN A 88 4.79 -1.39 -2.72
C GLN A 88 6.13 -1.84 -2.16
N ILE A 89 6.74 -2.78 -2.88
CA ILE A 89 8.10 -3.24 -2.68
C ILE A 89 8.81 -3.04 -4.02
N ASP A 90 9.85 -2.21 -4.04
CA ASP A 90 10.65 -1.89 -5.23
C ASP A 90 9.81 -1.57 -6.48
N ASP A 91 8.94 -0.55 -6.36
CA ASP A 91 8.01 -0.07 -7.40
C ASP A 91 6.93 -1.07 -7.82
N GLN A 92 6.72 -2.16 -7.08
CA GLN A 92 5.68 -3.16 -7.37
C GLN A 92 4.67 -3.32 -6.24
N TRP A 93 3.37 -3.31 -6.57
CA TRP A 93 2.31 -3.62 -5.61
C TRP A 93 2.45 -5.04 -5.07
N ALA A 94 2.79 -5.16 -3.80
CA ALA A 94 3.10 -6.43 -3.16
C ALA A 94 1.97 -6.89 -2.22
N TYR A 95 1.25 -5.95 -1.62
CA TYR A 95 0.16 -6.24 -0.70
C TYR A 95 -0.94 -5.20 -0.87
N ILE A 96 -2.20 -5.64 -0.91
CA ILE A 96 -3.38 -4.77 -0.91
C ILE A 96 -4.45 -5.42 -0.04
N GLN A 97 -4.97 -4.66 0.92
CA GLN A 97 -6.08 -5.01 1.78
C GLN A 97 -7.17 -3.96 1.65
N ILE A 98 -8.44 -4.38 1.60
CA ILE A 98 -9.61 -3.50 1.54
C ILE A 98 -10.63 -4.00 2.56
N GLU A 99 -11.10 -3.13 3.44
CA GLU A 99 -12.08 -3.40 4.50
C GLU A 99 -11.75 -4.62 5.38
N GLY A 100 -10.45 -4.90 5.58
CA GLY A 100 -10.00 -6.07 6.34
C GLY A 100 -9.86 -7.36 5.52
N GLN A 101 -10.27 -7.34 4.25
CA GLN A 101 -10.07 -8.44 3.32
C GLN A 101 -8.73 -8.29 2.59
N GLU A 102 -7.92 -9.34 2.61
CA GLU A 102 -6.73 -9.44 1.77
C GLU A 102 -7.16 -9.61 0.30
N ILE A 103 -6.67 -8.71 -0.55
CA ILE A 103 -6.96 -8.70 -1.99
C ILE A 103 -5.75 -9.24 -2.76
N LEU A 104 -4.56 -8.72 -2.46
CA LEU A 104 -3.30 -9.14 -3.04
C LEU A 104 -2.31 -9.40 -1.91
N ASN A 105 -1.59 -10.52 -1.97
CA ASN A 105 -0.45 -10.78 -1.09
C ASN A 105 0.64 -11.56 -1.82
N ARG A 106 1.71 -10.84 -2.15
CA ARG A 106 2.92 -11.33 -2.79
C ARG A 106 4.15 -11.16 -1.89
N LEU A 107 3.97 -10.73 -0.63
CA LEU A 107 5.08 -10.41 0.27
C LEU A 107 6.05 -11.59 0.45
N GLY A 108 5.54 -12.84 0.46
CA GLY A 108 6.37 -14.04 0.35
C GLY A 108 7.58 -14.05 1.30
N GLY A 109 8.78 -14.05 0.71
CA GLY A 109 10.06 -14.09 1.41
C GLY A 109 10.71 -12.74 1.73
N VAL A 110 9.99 -11.62 1.60
CA VAL A 110 10.49 -10.27 1.95
C VAL A 110 10.94 -10.22 3.40
N ILE A 111 12.15 -9.72 3.63
CA ILE A 111 12.66 -9.35 4.94
C ILE A 111 12.28 -7.89 5.18
N LEU A 112 11.33 -7.68 6.08
CA LEU A 112 11.00 -6.33 6.52
C LEU A 112 12.12 -5.79 7.42
N PRO A 113 12.53 -4.53 7.24
CA PRO A 113 13.59 -3.95 8.05
C PRO A 113 13.14 -3.77 9.50
N ASP A 114 14.09 -3.92 10.43
CA ASP A 114 13.92 -3.48 11.80
C ASP A 114 13.91 -1.95 11.82
N VAL A 115 12.73 -1.35 11.72
CA VAL A 115 12.60 0.11 11.76
C VAL A 115 12.93 0.58 13.18
N VAL A 116 14.15 1.07 13.38
CA VAL A 116 14.55 1.73 14.62
C VAL A 116 13.97 3.13 14.60
N ILE A 117 12.77 3.29 15.18
CA ILE A 117 12.21 4.63 15.35
C ILE A 117 12.86 5.28 16.55
N GLU A 118 13.70 6.29 16.30
CA GLU A 118 14.25 7.15 17.35
C GLU A 118 13.07 7.79 18.13
N PRO A 119 12.97 7.61 19.46
CA PRO A 119 11.83 8.09 20.25
C PRO A 119 11.58 9.59 20.11
N THR A 120 12.63 10.38 19.84
CA THR A 120 12.55 11.82 19.56
C THR A 120 11.86 12.14 18.24
N ALA A 121 11.99 11.29 17.22
CA ALA A 121 11.25 11.45 15.97
C ALA A 121 9.74 11.28 16.22
N LEU A 122 9.35 10.21 16.93
CA LEU A 122 7.96 9.96 17.35
C LEU A 122 7.38 11.09 18.21
N LEU A 123 8.13 11.59 19.18
CA LEU A 123 7.67 12.71 20.01
C LEU A 123 7.41 13.96 19.16
N ASN A 124 8.25 14.24 18.17
CA ASN A 124 8.10 15.41 17.33
C ASN A 124 6.88 15.30 16.39
N SER A 125 6.53 14.13 15.87
CA SER A 125 5.29 13.98 15.08
C SER A 125 4.03 14.11 15.92
N VAL A 126 4.03 13.57 17.14
CA VAL A 126 2.89 13.69 18.06
C VAL A 126 2.71 15.15 18.54
N LEU A 127 3.80 15.86 18.79
CA LEU A 127 3.76 17.22 19.33
C LEU A 127 3.51 18.31 18.27
N GLN A 128 3.75 18.04 16.99
CA GLN A 128 3.44 19.02 15.92
C GLN A 128 1.93 19.24 15.73
N VAL A 129 1.07 18.37 16.27
CA VAL A 129 -0.40 18.54 16.28
C VAL A 129 -0.84 19.71 17.18
N GLU A 130 0.00 20.19 18.12
CA GLU A 130 -0.40 21.22 19.10
C GLU A 130 0.01 22.67 18.77
N ASN A 131 0.75 22.94 17.68
CA ASN A 131 1.25 24.29 17.37
C ASN A 131 0.61 24.95 16.13
N HIS A 132 -0.72 24.87 16.02
CA HIS A 132 -1.48 25.84 15.23
C HIS A 132 -2.16 26.85 16.15
N GLY A 133 -1.37 27.83 16.59
CA GLY A 133 -1.86 29.10 17.16
C GLY A 133 -2.10 30.14 16.07
#